data_AF-A0A1Q3KXT7-F1
#
_entry.id   AF-A0A1Q3KXT7-F1
#
_cell.length_a   1.000
_cell.length_b   1.000
_cell.length_c   1.000
_cell.angle_alpha   90.00
_cell.angle_beta   90.00
_cell.angle_gamma   90.00
#
_symmetry.space_group_name_H-M   'P 1'
#
loop_
_entity.id
_entity.type
_entity.pdbx_description
1 polymer ?
#
loop_
_entity_poly.entity_id
_entity_poly.type
_entity_poly.pdbx_seq_one_letter_code
_entity_poly.pdbx_strand_id
1 'polypeptide(L)'
;MISATEEYWYSYDNAERLTTVKHSINNMPQVTLASNTYDSQGHLLTKKLGGNLDATSYAYNLRGWLTDIDGPRFNQHLYYKRQHRRHEMEHPRRQHRLRQNLCLQL
;
A
#
# COMPACT_ATOMS: atom_id res chain seq x y z
N MET A 1 -10.42 10.10 39.46
CA MET A 1 -9.89 9.97 38.08
C MET A 1 -10.97 9.31 37.24
N ILE A 2 -11.28 9.85 36.06
CA ILE A 2 -12.16 9.18 35.09
C ILE A 2 -11.23 8.42 34.13
N SER A 3 -11.36 7.10 34.07
CA SER A 3 -10.65 6.26 33.10
C SER A 3 -11.55 5.97 31.91
N ALA A 4 -11.01 6.04 30.70
CA ALA A 4 -11.70 5.55 29.51
C ALA A 4 -11.37 4.06 29.32
N THR A 5 -12.36 3.28 28.88
CA THR A 5 -12.16 1.91 28.43
C THR A 5 -12.13 1.91 26.91
N GLU A 6 -11.05 1.41 26.32
CA GLU A 6 -10.89 1.25 24.88
C GLU A 6 -10.94 -0.24 24.52
N GLU A 7 -11.73 -0.59 23.52
CA GLU A 7 -11.84 -1.96 23.01
C GLU A 7 -11.51 -1.98 21.52
N TYR A 8 -10.74 -2.98 21.11
CA TYR A 8 -10.30 -3.17 19.72
C TYR A 8 -10.69 -4.56 19.23
N TRP A 9 -11.08 -4.63 17.95
CA TRP A 9 -11.36 -5.88 17.27
C TRP A 9 -10.53 -5.96 15.99
N TYR A 10 -9.90 -7.11 15.82
CA TYR A 10 -9.09 -7.44 14.66
C TYR A 10 -9.71 -8.63 13.95
N SER A 11 -9.91 -8.49 12.64
CA SER A 11 -10.34 -9.59 11.78
C SER A 11 -9.23 -9.92 10.81
N TYR A 12 -9.09 -11.20 10.51
CA TYR A 12 -8.06 -11.74 9.63
C TYR A 12 -8.70 -12.62 8.57
N ASP A 13 -8.06 -12.72 7.41
CA ASP A 13 -8.42 -13.77 6.46
C ASP A 13 -7.76 -15.11 6.85
N ASN A 14 -8.03 -16.16 6.05
CA ASN A 14 -7.52 -17.50 6.32
C ASN A 14 -5.98 -17.62 6.24
N ALA A 15 -5.29 -16.61 5.71
CA ALA A 15 -3.84 -16.53 5.65
C ALA A 15 -3.26 -15.65 6.79
N GLU A 16 -4.07 -15.38 7.83
CA GLU A 16 -3.70 -14.57 9.00
C GLU A 16 -3.34 -13.12 8.68
N ARG A 17 -3.86 -12.57 7.57
CA ARG A 17 -3.63 -11.17 7.18
C ARG A 17 -4.76 -10.29 7.68
N LEU A 18 -4.42 -9.13 8.26
CA LEU A 18 -5.37 -8.21 8.88
C LEU A 18 -6.33 -7.60 7.85
N THR A 19 -7.62 -7.94 7.90
CA THR A 19 -8.65 -7.41 6.99
C THR A 19 -9.41 -6.24 7.57
N THR A 20 -9.60 -6.16 8.88
CA THR A 20 -10.36 -5.07 9.50
C THR A 20 -9.86 -4.76 10.92
N VAL A 21 -9.78 -3.47 11.25
CA VAL A 21 -9.60 -2.96 12.61
C VAL A 21 -10.82 -2.14 12.99
N LYS A 22 -11.41 -2.45 14.15
CA LYS A 22 -12.50 -1.68 14.72
C LYS A 22 -12.18 -1.26 16.16
N HIS A 23 -12.81 -0.18 16.61
CA HIS A 23 -12.55 0.42 17.92
C HIS A 23 -13.82 1.00 18.54
N SER A 24 -13.91 0.98 19.87
CA SER A 24 -14.92 1.71 20.65
C SER A 24 -14.34 2.25 21.95
N ILE A 25 -14.89 3.37 22.43
CA ILE A 25 -14.54 3.99 23.72
C ILE A 25 -15.78 3.99 24.62
N ASN A 26 -15.65 3.57 25.88
CA ASN A 26 -16.71 3.63 26.90
C ASN A 26 -18.06 3.08 26.43
N ASN A 27 -18.03 1.91 25.77
CA ASN A 27 -19.22 1.24 25.19
C ASN A 27 -19.98 2.06 24.13
N MET A 28 -19.38 3.13 23.57
CA MET A 28 -19.92 3.83 22.41
C MET A 28 -19.95 2.91 21.18
N PRO A 29 -20.78 3.24 20.17
CA PRO A 29 -20.83 2.48 18.93
C PRO A 29 -19.44 2.27 18.32
N GLN A 30 -19.20 1.04 17.88
CA GLN A 30 -17.94 0.64 17.27
C GLN A 30 -17.73 1.36 15.93
N VAL A 31 -16.53 1.89 15.72
CA VAL A 31 -16.10 2.50 14.45
C VAL A 31 -15.08 1.62 13.74
N THR A 32 -15.12 1.60 12.40
CA THR A 32 -14.09 0.91 11.61
C THR A 32 -12.92 1.87 11.37
N LEU A 33 -11.76 1.54 11.94
CA LEU A 33 -10.55 2.33 11.78
C LEU A 33 -9.82 2.00 10.48
N ALA A 34 -9.79 0.73 10.10
CA ALA A 34 -9.12 0.28 8.88
C ALA A 34 -9.85 -0.91 8.24
N SER A 35 -9.88 -0.95 6.90
CA SER A 35 -10.26 -2.11 6.09
C SER A 35 -9.21 -2.35 5.02
N ASN A 36 -8.68 -3.57 4.94
CA ASN A 36 -7.67 -3.96 3.97
C ASN A 36 -8.21 -5.06 3.06
N THR A 37 -7.82 -5.02 1.78
CA THR A 37 -8.03 -6.14 0.85
C THR A 37 -6.69 -6.60 0.29
N TYR A 38 -6.62 -7.88 -0.07
CA TYR A 38 -5.39 -8.50 -0.57
C TYR A 38 -5.67 -9.24 -1.87
N ASP A 39 -4.65 -9.35 -2.72
CA ASP A 39 -4.69 -10.26 -3.86
C ASP A 39 -4.46 -11.73 -3.43
N SER A 40 -4.52 -12.64 -4.40
CA SER A 40 -4.28 -14.07 -4.18
C SER A 40 -2.85 -14.38 -3.70
N GLN A 41 -1.88 -13.52 -3.98
CA GLN A 41 -0.48 -13.65 -3.58
C GLN A 41 -0.22 -13.02 -2.20
N GLY A 42 -1.17 -12.26 -1.67
CA GLY A 42 -1.08 -11.57 -0.39
C GLY A 42 -0.51 -10.18 -0.42
N HIS A 43 -0.41 -9.56 -1.59
CA HIS A 43 -0.13 -8.14 -1.66
C HIS A 43 -1.38 -7.34 -1.29
N LEU A 44 -1.18 -6.25 -0.56
CA LEU A 44 -2.24 -5.34 -0.16
C LEU A 44 -2.77 -4.60 -1.40
N LEU A 45 -4.04 -4.77 -1.74
CA LEU A 45 -4.67 -4.07 -2.88
C LEU A 45 -5.28 -2.73 -2.47
N THR A 46 -5.99 -2.70 -1.33
CA THR A 46 -6.58 -1.47 -0.82
C THR A 46 -6.40 -1.36 0.68
N LYS A 47 -6.20 -0.12 1.14
CA LYS A 47 -6.27 0.25 2.55
C LYS A 47 -7.22 1.43 2.69
N LYS A 48 -8.31 1.21 3.41
CA LYS A 48 -9.32 2.24 3.70
C LYS A 48 -9.27 2.59 5.17
N LEU A 49 -9.24 3.87 5.51
CA LEU A 49 -9.13 4.37 6.88
C LEU A 49 -10.38 5.17 7.28
N GLY A 50 -10.71 5.10 8.57
CA GLY A 50 -11.78 5.90 9.18
C GLY A 50 -13.14 5.70 8.54
N GLY A 51 -13.54 4.46 8.22
CA GLY A 51 -14.81 4.19 7.56
C GLY A 51 -14.87 4.67 6.10
N ASN A 52 -13.77 4.51 5.35
CA ASN A 52 -13.60 4.92 3.94
C ASN A 52 -13.39 6.42 3.70
N LEU A 53 -13.02 7.20 4.73
CA LEU A 53 -12.67 8.61 4.59
C LEU A 53 -11.35 8.83 3.83
N ASP A 54 -10.44 7.87 3.91
CA ASP A 54 -9.23 7.81 3.10
C ASP A 54 -9.11 6.41 2.51
N ALA A 55 -8.83 6.32 1.22
CA ALA A 55 -8.65 5.07 0.52
C ALA A 55 -7.40 5.16 -0.34
N THR A 56 -6.46 4.25 -0.10
CA THR A 56 -5.25 4.09 -0.91
C THR A 56 -5.31 2.75 -1.62
N SER A 57 -5.08 2.75 -2.93
CA SER A 57 -4.96 1.57 -3.77
C SER A 57 -3.50 1.33 -4.11
N TYR A 58 -3.13 0.07 -4.27
CA TYR A 58 -1.78 -0.36 -4.63
C TYR A 58 -1.85 -1.31 -5.82
N ALA A 59 -0.94 -1.15 -6.78
CA ALA A 59 -0.79 -2.09 -7.89
C ALA A 59 0.63 -2.63 -7.97
N TYR A 60 0.75 -3.86 -8.45
CA TYR A 60 2.02 -4.59 -8.53
C TYR A 60 2.21 -5.17 -9.93
N ASN A 61 3.46 -5.32 -10.35
CA ASN A 61 3.78 -6.08 -11.56
C ASN A 61 3.81 -7.60 -11.28
N LEU A 62 4.02 -8.39 -12.34
CA LEU A 62 4.11 -9.86 -12.27
C LEU A 62 5.20 -10.42 -11.34
N ARG A 63 6.15 -9.59 -10.88
CA ARG A 63 7.19 -9.97 -9.92
C ARG A 63 6.87 -9.52 -8.49
N GLY A 64 5.68 -8.97 -8.25
CA GLY A 64 5.27 -8.45 -6.95
C GLY A 64 5.89 -7.09 -6.60
N TRP A 65 6.48 -6.37 -7.56
CA TRP A 65 7.01 -5.02 -7.28
C TRP A 65 5.92 -3.98 -7.43
N LEU A 66 5.84 -3.06 -6.46
CA LEU A 66 4.85 -1.98 -6.41
C LEU A 66 5.02 -1.02 -7.58
N THR A 67 4.05 -0.96 -8.49
CA THR A 67 4.06 -0.06 -9.65
C THR A 67 3.22 1.20 -9.43
N ASP A 68 2.29 1.17 -8.48
CA ASP A 68 1.31 2.23 -8.28
C ASP A 68 0.91 2.36 -6.82
N ILE A 69 0.85 3.60 -6.34
CA ILE A 69 0.13 4.01 -5.13
C ILE A 69 -0.82 5.12 -5.56
N ASP A 70 -2.11 4.93 -5.38
CA ASP A 70 -3.15 5.90 -5.73
C ASP A 70 -4.01 6.22 -4.51
N GLY A 71 -4.12 7.48 -4.14
CA GLY A 71 -4.88 7.94 -2.99
C GLY A 71 -5.10 9.46 -2.98
N PRO A 72 -6.03 9.95 -2.15
CA PRO A 72 -6.45 11.35 -2.17
C PRO A 72 -5.36 12.33 -1.73
N ARG A 73 -4.35 11.87 -0.99
CA ARG A 73 -3.26 12.70 -0.42
C ARG A 73 -1.89 12.41 -1.03
N PHE A 74 -1.73 11.27 -1.69
CA PHE A 74 -0.47 10.83 -2.25
C PHE A 74 -0.71 9.93 -3.44
N ASN A 75 -0.01 10.22 -4.54
CA ASN A 75 -0.02 9.42 -5.76
C ASN A 75 1.42 9.20 -6.22
N GLN A 76 1.76 7.96 -6.59
CA GLN A 76 3.07 7.61 -7.10
C GLN A 76 2.98 6.48 -8.12
N HIS A 77 3.61 6.70 -9.27
CA HIS A 77 3.84 5.66 -10.27
C HIS A 77 5.32 5.27 -10.29
N LEU A 78 5.60 3.98 -10.16
CA LEU A 78 6.95 3.43 -10.15
C LEU A 78 7.21 2.64 -11.43
N TYR A 79 8.37 2.90 -12.04
CA TYR A 79 8.79 2.25 -13.28
C TYR A 79 10.07 1.44 -13.03
N TYR A 80 10.00 0.15 -13.31
CA TYR A 80 11.14 -0.75 -13.19
C TYR A 80 11.68 -1.13 -14.57
N LYS A 81 13.00 -1.05 -14.73
CA LYS A 81 13.65 -1.53 -15.94
C LYS A 81 13.71 -3.05 -15.91
N ARG A 82 13.49 -3.68 -17.05
CA ARG A 82 13.93 -5.07 -17.25
C ARG A 82 15.45 -5.03 -17.35
N GLN A 83 16.14 -5.88 -16.59
CA GLN A 83 17.58 -6.03 -16.75
C GLN A 83 17.87 -6.37 -18.21
N HIS A 84 18.62 -5.50 -18.89
CA HIS A 84 19.23 -5.86 -20.16
C HIS A 84 20.38 -6.81 -19.84
N ARG A 85 20.38 -8.02 -20.41
CA ARG A 85 21.62 -8.80 -20.51
C ARG A 85 22.66 -7.90 -21.16
N ARG A 86 23.78 -7.62 -20.48
CA ARG A 86 24.86 -6.81 -21.04
C ARG A 86 25.39 -7.49 -22.30
N HIS A 87 25.12 -6.89 -23.45
CA HIS A 87 26.08 -6.84 -24.55
C HIS A 87 26.07 -5.40 -25.10
N GLU A 88 27.14 -4.71 -24.74
CA GLU A 88 27.79 -3.59 -25.43
C GLU A 88 27.13 -2.19 -25.50
N MET A 89 28.02 -1.22 -25.73
CA MET A 89 28.08 0.19 -25.33
C MET A 89 27.22 1.13 -26.19
N GLU A 90 26.62 2.19 -25.60
CA GLU A 90 26.52 3.52 -26.25
C GLU A 90 26.36 4.68 -25.24
N HIS A 91 26.96 5.82 -25.60
CA HIS A 91 27.12 7.08 -24.87
C HIS A 91 25.87 8.00 -24.87
N PRO A 92 25.76 9.03 -23.99
CA PRO A 92 24.47 9.53 -23.50
C PRO A 92 23.91 10.74 -24.27
N ARG A 93 22.59 10.77 -24.50
CA ARG A 93 21.84 12.01 -24.74
C ARG A 93 20.96 12.35 -23.54
N ARG A 94 21.19 13.55 -23.01
CA ARG A 94 20.50 14.18 -21.87
C ARG A 94 19.00 14.31 -22.16
N GLN A 95 18.17 13.90 -21.21
CA GLN A 95 16.80 14.42 -21.07
C GLN A 95 16.52 14.68 -19.59
N HIS A 96 16.33 15.97 -19.28
CA HIS A 96 15.87 16.43 -17.97
C HIS A 96 14.37 16.23 -17.84
N ARG A 97 13.98 15.25 -17.04
CA ARG A 97 12.71 15.25 -16.30
C ARG A 97 13.03 14.62 -14.95
N LEU A 98 12.68 15.29 -13.86
CA LEU A 98 12.77 14.73 -12.50
C LEU A 98 11.83 13.53 -12.40
N ARG A 99 12.29 12.38 -12.90
CA ARG A 99 11.76 11.07 -12.58
C ARG A 99 12.56 10.61 -11.39
N GLN A 100 11.91 10.39 -10.25
CA GLN A 100 12.51 9.63 -9.16
C GLN A 100 12.63 8.18 -9.66
N ASN A 101 13.65 7.91 -10.47
CA ASN A 101 14.06 6.57 -10.85
C ASN A 101 14.76 6.00 -9.61
N LEU A 102 14.03 5.34 -8.73
CA LEU A 102 14.66 4.51 -7.72
C LEU A 102 15.26 3.30 -8.46
N CYS A 103 16.52 3.45 -8.85
CA CYS A 103 17.32 2.38 -9.45
C CYS A 103 17.75 1.42 -8.35
N LEU A 104 16.82 0.59 -7.84
CA LEU A 104 17.23 -0.61 -7.12
C LEU A 104 17.60 -1.66 -8.16
N GLN A 105 18.90 -1.89 -8.32
CA GLN A 105 19.41 -3.03 -9.08
C GLN A 105 19.20 -4.28 -8.22
N LEU A 106 18.38 -5.19 -8.71
CA LEU A 106 18.61 -6.62 -8.50
C LEU A 106 19.40 -7.13 -9.70
#